data_AF-A0A4Y7RKI9-F1
#
_entry.id   AF-A0A4Y7RKI9-F1
#
_cell.length_a   1.000
_cell.length_b   1.000
_cell.length_c   1.000
_cell.angle_alpha   90.00
_cell.angle_beta   90.00
_cell.angle_gamma   90.00
#
_symmetry.space_group_name_H-M   'P 1'
#
loop_
_entity.id
_entity.type
_entity.pdbx_description
1 polymer ?
#
loop_
_entity_poly.entity_id
_entity_poly.type
_entity_poly.pdbx_seq_one_letter_code
_entity_poly.pdbx_strand_id
1 'polypeptide(L)'
;MSPIERAREDLRNRGEMYMGDPKNLEELTWVTVRVGHDQVVQKGRASPAVLYAIVYISKDDYRMTPCSDWDPYYEGFGIGFEKAKANAIAQDSAMPELQGDFLNVCTAIDVKCAAKLQEDSAGHGLTHPLRRPWRSSGPWTGFRIQHRLFRNTGAWYGDWQEDPDPQFRIENWPVNWPAEGTELTKILGSHVVVPLPAEDVDGNRIHPLHYEEKLSGAVIRVGFVLNHYFPLNGKHRFTADIDNIRVLVPPTPEPPVVLLPPLAPLSPPASPQRERIARNDSNAGNVKVKREGDVTPAKERVITPPTPKRKRVVEQGLDESDVEVKHEEGELPLAKKQKLSATAGRAEKPALVNKATHVVKKEEED
;
A
#
# COMPACT_ATOMS: atom_id res chain seq x y z
N MET A 1 20.49 -19.66 15.51
CA MET A 1 20.03 -18.44 14.83
C MET A 1 18.63 -18.70 14.33
N SER A 2 17.66 -17.93 14.82
CA SER A 2 16.27 -18.03 14.36
C SER A 2 16.15 -17.62 12.88
N PRO A 3 15.07 -18.01 12.16
CA PRO A 3 14.84 -17.56 10.79
C PRO A 3 14.85 -16.02 10.65
N ILE A 4 14.37 -15.32 11.69
CA ILE A 4 14.33 -13.85 11.75
C ILE A 4 15.73 -13.26 11.90
N GLU A 5 16.52 -13.76 12.84
CA GLU A 5 17.91 -13.30 13.02
C GLU A 5 18.72 -13.53 11.75
N ARG A 6 18.52 -14.67 11.08
CA ARG A 6 19.15 -14.96 9.79
C ARG A 6 18.74 -13.97 8.72
N ALA A 7 17.44 -13.70 8.58
CA ALA A 7 16.94 -12.73 7.60
C ALA A 7 17.50 -11.32 7.86
N ARG A 8 17.55 -10.91 9.14
CA ARG A 8 18.12 -9.62 9.55
C ARG A 8 19.61 -9.51 9.22
N GLU A 9 20.36 -10.57 9.47
CA GLU A 9 21.79 -10.64 9.17
C GLU A 9 22.07 -10.69 7.67
N ASP A 10 21.26 -11.43 6.91
CA ASP A 10 21.33 -11.48 5.45
C ASP A 10 21.11 -10.09 4.83
N LEU A 11 20.09 -9.35 5.30
CA LEU A 11 19.80 -7.99 4.86
C LEU A 11 21.00 -7.05 5.10
N ARG A 12 21.67 -7.18 6.25
CA ARG A 12 22.85 -6.37 6.58
C ARG A 12 24.07 -6.74 5.74
N ASN A 13 24.32 -8.04 5.55
CA ASN A 13 25.53 -8.53 4.89
C ASN A 13 25.50 -8.42 3.37
N ARG A 14 24.30 -8.43 2.75
CA ARG A 14 24.15 -8.31 1.29
C ARG A 14 24.24 -6.88 0.78
N GLY A 15 24.39 -5.90 1.67
CA GLY A 15 24.35 -4.47 1.31
C GLY A 15 22.96 -4.04 0.82
N GLU A 16 21.91 -4.74 1.27
CA GLU A 16 20.53 -4.33 1.03
C GLU A 16 20.18 -3.15 1.94
N MET A 17 19.26 -2.28 1.50
CA MET A 17 18.87 -1.08 2.25
C MET A 17 17.93 -1.41 3.40
N TYR A 18 18.46 -2.09 4.43
CA TYR A 18 17.70 -2.45 5.61
C TYR A 18 17.44 -1.24 6.50
N MET A 19 16.18 -0.82 6.57
CA MET A 19 15.74 0.37 7.30
C MET A 19 15.77 0.19 8.83
N GLY A 20 15.92 -1.05 9.32
CA GLY A 20 16.19 -1.32 10.73
C GLY A 20 17.59 -0.90 11.18
N ASP A 21 18.53 -0.72 10.23
CA ASP A 21 19.87 -0.17 10.51
C ASP A 21 19.87 1.36 10.26
N PRO A 22 20.05 2.19 11.30
CA PRO A 22 20.02 3.64 11.16
C PRO A 22 21.14 4.19 10.25
N LYS A 23 22.23 3.45 10.03
CA LYS A 23 23.34 3.89 9.17
C LYS A 23 22.92 4.07 7.71
N ASN A 24 21.96 3.27 7.24
CA ASN A 24 21.48 3.31 5.86
C ASN A 24 20.74 4.62 5.53
N LEU A 25 20.27 5.36 6.54
CA LEU A 25 19.51 6.57 6.35
C LEU A 25 20.30 7.67 5.63
N GLU A 26 21.60 7.76 5.89
CA GLU A 26 22.46 8.79 5.31
C GLU A 26 22.73 8.55 3.83
N GLU A 27 22.55 7.31 3.35
CA GLU A 27 22.77 6.93 1.96
C GLU A 27 21.58 7.19 1.04
N LEU A 28 20.42 7.56 1.60
CA LEU A 28 19.19 7.73 0.84
C LEU A 28 18.97 9.21 0.47
N THR A 29 18.55 9.47 -0.77
CA THR A 29 18.17 10.82 -1.24
C THR A 29 16.94 10.75 -2.12
N TRP A 30 16.16 11.83 -2.16
CA TRP A 30 15.08 11.97 -3.14
C TRP A 30 15.64 12.33 -4.51
N VAL A 31 15.07 11.74 -5.56
CA VAL A 31 15.32 12.10 -6.95
C VAL A 31 14.00 12.24 -7.66
N THR A 32 13.84 13.33 -8.41
CA THR A 32 12.69 13.56 -9.27
C THR A 32 12.79 12.64 -10.48
N VAL A 33 11.82 11.73 -10.60
CA VAL A 33 11.72 10.81 -11.73
C VAL A 33 10.98 11.46 -12.88
N ARG A 34 9.93 12.23 -12.54
CA ARG A 34 9.17 13.08 -13.45
C ARG A 34 8.47 14.18 -12.66
N VAL A 35 7.89 15.14 -13.36
CA VAL A 35 7.20 16.27 -12.73
C VAL A 35 6.13 15.76 -11.75
N GLY A 36 6.22 16.19 -10.49
CA GLY A 36 5.30 15.79 -9.42
C GLY A 36 5.45 14.36 -8.93
N HIS A 37 6.51 13.63 -9.30
CA HIS A 37 6.80 12.28 -8.81
C HIS A 37 8.30 12.11 -8.52
N ASP A 38 8.61 11.97 -7.24
CA ASP A 38 9.94 11.68 -6.74
C ASP A 38 10.00 10.29 -6.15
N GLN A 39 11.20 9.70 -6.16
CA GLN A 39 11.49 8.41 -5.55
C GLN A 39 12.75 8.52 -4.69
N VAL A 40 12.79 7.72 -3.63
CA VAL A 40 14.03 7.54 -2.87
C VAL A 40 14.98 6.65 -3.66
N VAL A 41 16.23 7.10 -3.80
CA VAL A 41 17.35 6.35 -4.39
C VAL A 41 18.50 6.27 -3.41
N GLN A 42 19.40 5.30 -3.62
CA GLN A 42 20.70 5.28 -2.96
C GLN A 42 21.63 6.29 -3.63
N LYS A 43 22.39 7.05 -2.86
CA LYS A 43 23.41 7.99 -3.35
C LYS A 43 24.32 7.29 -4.35
N GLY A 44 24.49 7.91 -5.53
CA GLY A 44 25.30 7.37 -6.61
C GLY A 44 24.63 6.28 -7.46
N ARG A 45 23.38 5.92 -7.19
CA ARG A 45 22.58 5.01 -8.05
C ARG A 45 21.48 5.77 -8.78
N ALA A 46 21.23 5.35 -10.02
CA ALA A 46 20.17 5.92 -10.86
C ALA A 46 18.80 5.26 -10.64
N SER A 47 18.78 4.01 -10.15
CA SER A 47 17.55 3.26 -9.93
C SER A 47 16.93 3.58 -8.56
N PRO A 48 15.61 3.44 -8.43
CA PRO A 48 14.92 3.51 -7.14
C PRO A 48 15.55 2.55 -6.13
N ALA A 49 15.68 2.98 -4.88
CA ALA A 49 16.15 2.11 -3.81
C ALA A 49 15.00 1.22 -3.33
N VAL A 50 15.23 -0.09 -3.34
CA VAL A 50 14.36 -1.04 -2.64
C VAL A 50 14.76 -1.04 -1.18
N LEU A 51 13.90 -0.49 -0.34
CA LEU A 51 14.06 -0.39 1.10
C LEU A 51 13.48 -1.63 1.76
N TYR A 52 14.22 -2.23 2.67
CA TYR A 52 13.82 -3.46 3.35
C TYR A 52 13.44 -3.21 4.81
N ALA A 53 12.39 -3.86 5.26
CA ALA A 53 12.00 -3.92 6.67
C ALA A 53 11.53 -5.33 7.04
N ILE A 54 11.68 -5.67 8.33
CA ILE A 54 11.04 -6.85 8.91
C ILE A 54 9.90 -6.34 9.79
N VAL A 55 8.67 -6.70 9.44
CA VAL A 55 7.45 -6.12 10.02
C VAL A 55 6.37 -7.17 10.20
N TYR A 56 5.43 -6.91 11.10
CA TYR A 56 4.18 -7.67 11.20
C TYR A 56 3.12 -7.03 10.31
N ILE A 57 2.41 -7.84 9.51
CA ILE A 57 1.23 -7.37 8.78
C ILE A 57 0.04 -7.38 9.73
N SER A 58 -0.52 -6.19 9.97
CA SER A 58 -1.77 -6.01 10.71
C SER A 58 -2.91 -6.80 10.07
N LYS A 59 -3.72 -7.45 10.91
CA LYS A 59 -5.03 -7.99 10.51
C LYS A 59 -6.06 -6.88 10.32
N ASP A 60 -5.90 -5.77 11.01
CA ASP A 60 -6.75 -4.59 10.87
C ASP A 60 -6.39 -3.81 9.59
N ASP A 61 -7.42 -3.35 8.86
CA ASP A 61 -7.30 -2.65 7.57
C ASP A 61 -6.45 -3.42 6.55
N TYR A 62 -6.55 -4.75 6.60
CA TYR A 62 -5.97 -5.65 5.62
C TYR A 62 -6.82 -5.67 4.34
N ARG A 63 -6.19 -5.40 3.20
CA ARG A 63 -6.82 -5.42 1.86
C ARG A 63 -5.86 -5.99 0.83
N MET A 64 -4.93 -6.85 1.23
CA MET A 64 -4.08 -7.58 0.28
C MET A 64 -4.83 -8.82 -0.22
N THR A 65 -5.91 -8.57 -0.94
CA THR A 65 -6.73 -9.58 -1.64
C THR A 65 -6.58 -9.36 -3.16
N PRO A 66 -6.94 -10.34 -3.99
CA PRO A 66 -6.85 -10.21 -5.46
C PRO A 66 -7.57 -8.98 -6.04
N CYS A 67 -8.63 -8.53 -5.38
CA CYS A 67 -9.43 -7.37 -5.77
C CYS A 67 -9.24 -6.17 -4.84
N SER A 68 -8.39 -6.28 -3.81
CA SER A 68 -8.24 -5.26 -2.75
C SER A 68 -9.56 -4.90 -2.04
N ASP A 69 -10.49 -5.83 -1.98
CA ASP A 69 -11.86 -5.65 -1.47
C ASP A 69 -12.54 -4.43 -2.12
N TRP A 70 -12.36 -4.31 -3.44
CA TRP A 70 -12.99 -3.26 -4.21
C TRP A 70 -14.51 -3.47 -4.19
N ASP A 71 -15.24 -2.43 -3.77
CA ASP A 71 -16.69 -2.44 -3.66
C ASP A 71 -17.27 -1.32 -4.54
N PRO A 72 -18.07 -1.64 -5.59
CA PRO A 72 -18.68 -0.63 -6.44
C PRO A 72 -19.67 0.28 -5.71
N TYR A 73 -20.20 -0.16 -4.56
CA TYR A 73 -21.22 0.55 -3.81
C TYR A 73 -20.65 1.46 -2.73
N TYR A 74 -19.36 1.34 -2.44
CA TYR A 74 -18.73 2.19 -1.44
C TYR A 74 -18.42 3.57 -2.06
N GLU A 75 -19.31 4.55 -1.81
CA GLU A 75 -19.24 5.92 -2.35
C GLU A 75 -17.89 6.64 -2.10
N GLY A 76 -17.09 6.17 -1.13
CA GLY A 76 -15.76 6.70 -0.83
C GLY A 76 -14.64 6.24 -1.76
N PHE A 77 -14.87 5.21 -2.57
CA PHE A 77 -13.89 4.64 -3.50
C PHE A 77 -14.25 4.94 -4.95
N GLY A 78 -14.46 6.23 -5.31
CA GLY A 78 -14.60 6.67 -6.70
C GLY A 78 -13.38 6.38 -7.61
N ILE A 79 -12.55 5.42 -7.24
CA ILE A 79 -11.49 4.80 -8.02
C ILE A 79 -12.08 3.61 -8.79
N GLY A 80 -11.83 3.57 -10.10
CA GLY A 80 -12.18 2.41 -10.92
C GLY A 80 -11.46 1.15 -10.46
N PHE A 81 -12.00 -0.01 -10.83
CA PHE A 81 -11.43 -1.32 -10.49
C PHE A 81 -9.98 -1.48 -10.98
N GLU A 82 -9.64 -0.89 -12.12
CA GLU A 82 -8.28 -0.82 -12.66
C GLU A 82 -7.27 -0.08 -11.76
N LYS A 83 -7.76 0.66 -10.77
CA LYS A 83 -6.96 1.39 -9.77
C LYS A 83 -6.92 0.67 -8.42
N ALA A 84 -7.45 -0.55 -8.33
CA ALA A 84 -7.38 -1.36 -7.11
C ALA A 84 -5.92 -1.58 -6.67
N LYS A 85 -5.70 -1.53 -5.35
CA LYS A 85 -4.37 -1.64 -4.75
C LYS A 85 -4.39 -2.54 -3.54
N ALA A 86 -3.79 -3.72 -3.63
CA ALA A 86 -3.53 -4.54 -2.46
C ALA A 86 -2.77 -3.72 -1.42
N ASN A 87 -3.30 -3.58 -0.21
CA ASN A 87 -2.67 -2.77 0.84
C ASN A 87 -2.89 -3.35 2.23
N ALA A 88 -1.96 -3.07 3.13
CA ALA A 88 -2.08 -3.43 4.55
C ALA A 88 -1.25 -2.46 5.39
N ILE A 89 -1.39 -2.56 6.72
CA ILE A 89 -0.60 -1.80 7.68
C ILE A 89 0.54 -2.67 8.19
N ALA A 90 1.77 -2.22 7.99
CA ALA A 90 2.97 -2.77 8.59
C ALA A 90 3.15 -2.22 10.01
N GLN A 91 3.37 -3.10 10.99
CA GLN A 91 3.47 -2.78 12.42
C GLN A 91 4.69 -3.45 13.06
N ASP A 92 4.95 -3.08 14.31
CA ASP A 92 5.91 -3.76 15.16
C ASP A 92 5.47 -5.21 15.40
N SER A 93 6.38 -6.16 15.21
CA SER A 93 6.15 -7.57 15.50
C SER A 93 6.13 -7.90 16.99
N ALA A 94 6.58 -6.97 17.84
CA ALA A 94 6.78 -7.15 19.28
C ALA A 94 7.72 -8.34 19.62
N MET A 95 8.48 -8.83 18.64
CA MET A 95 9.45 -9.90 18.83
C MET A 95 10.73 -9.35 19.46
N PRO A 96 11.25 -9.95 20.55
CA PRO A 96 12.47 -9.48 21.20
C PRO A 96 13.68 -9.35 20.27
N GLU A 97 13.80 -10.26 19.29
CA GLU A 97 14.91 -10.30 18.33
C GLU A 97 14.94 -9.09 17.37
N LEU A 98 13.79 -8.42 17.22
CA LEU A 98 13.58 -7.26 16.35
C LEU A 98 13.39 -5.97 17.16
N GLN A 99 13.69 -6.00 18.47
CA GLN A 99 13.50 -4.84 19.33
C GLN A 99 14.24 -3.61 18.78
N GLY A 100 13.49 -2.54 18.55
CA GLY A 100 13.99 -1.27 18.02
C GLY A 100 14.06 -1.18 16.49
N ASP A 101 14.05 -2.30 15.76
CA ASP A 101 14.12 -2.27 14.28
C ASP A 101 12.93 -1.53 13.69
N PHE A 102 11.72 -1.83 14.16
CA PHE A 102 10.51 -1.18 13.67
C PHE A 102 10.48 0.34 13.96
N LEU A 103 10.99 0.75 15.14
CA LEU A 103 11.13 2.17 15.48
C LEU A 103 12.10 2.86 14.52
N ASN A 104 13.25 2.23 14.25
CA ASN A 104 14.24 2.75 13.30
C ASN A 104 13.63 2.90 11.89
N VAL A 105 12.86 1.92 11.42
CA VAL A 105 12.14 1.97 10.14
C VAL A 105 11.21 3.19 10.10
N CYS A 106 10.39 3.37 11.13
CA CYS A 106 9.46 4.50 11.22
C CYS A 106 10.19 5.85 11.25
N THR A 107 11.23 5.97 12.09
CA THR A 107 12.05 7.19 12.16
C THR A 107 12.69 7.51 10.82
N ALA A 108 13.23 6.49 10.13
CA ALA A 108 13.84 6.66 8.82
C ALA A 108 12.84 7.17 7.76
N ILE A 109 11.63 6.59 7.72
CA ILE A 109 10.54 7.06 6.85
C ILE A 109 10.17 8.52 7.19
N ASP A 110 9.95 8.82 8.47
CA ASP A 110 9.51 10.15 8.92
C ASP A 110 10.55 11.22 8.59
N VAL A 111 11.84 10.95 8.82
CA VAL A 111 12.94 11.85 8.48
C VAL A 111 12.99 12.11 6.98
N LYS A 112 12.83 11.09 6.13
CA LYS A 112 12.86 11.26 4.67
C LYS A 112 11.64 12.02 4.14
N CYS A 113 10.46 11.73 4.66
CA CYS A 113 9.25 12.46 4.31
C CYS A 113 9.33 13.92 4.75
N ALA A 114 9.81 14.20 5.97
CA ALA A 114 9.96 15.55 6.49
C ALA A 114 11.00 16.36 5.68
N ALA A 115 12.14 15.77 5.33
CA ALA A 115 13.13 16.42 4.48
C ALA A 115 12.54 16.83 3.13
N LYS A 116 11.77 15.95 2.50
CA LYS A 116 11.10 16.27 1.22
C LYS A 116 10.09 17.40 1.34
N LEU A 117 9.29 17.40 2.41
CA LEU A 117 8.34 18.48 2.68
C LEU A 117 9.03 19.84 2.90
N GLN A 118 10.23 19.85 3.48
CA GLN A 118 11.00 21.08 3.67
C GLN A 118 11.58 21.60 2.35
N GLU A 119 12.02 20.72 1.45
CA GLU A 119 12.50 21.08 0.11
C GLU A 119 11.38 21.73 -0.72
N ASP A 120 10.18 21.13 -0.68
CA ASP A 120 9.05 21.51 -1.53
C ASP A 120 8.27 22.75 -1.04
N SER A 121 8.93 23.71 -0.38
CA SER A 121 8.58 25.10 0.07
C SER A 121 7.20 25.74 -0.26
N ALA A 122 6.50 25.30 -1.30
CA ALA A 122 5.27 25.82 -1.88
C ALA A 122 3.96 25.21 -1.34
N GLY A 123 3.96 24.23 -0.43
CA GLY A 123 2.74 23.47 -0.08
C GLY A 123 2.39 23.38 1.40
N HIS A 124 1.59 24.30 1.94
CA HIS A 124 0.89 24.11 3.23
C HIS A 124 -0.32 23.16 3.14
N GLY A 125 -0.37 22.30 2.11
CA GLY A 125 -1.48 21.39 1.86
C GLY A 125 -1.51 20.20 2.81
N LEU A 126 -2.71 19.68 3.08
CA LEU A 126 -2.89 18.44 3.86
C LEU A 126 -2.01 17.32 3.29
N THR A 127 -1.02 16.89 4.06
CA THR A 127 -0.23 15.70 3.76
C THR A 127 -1.10 14.46 3.89
N HIS A 128 -0.97 13.51 2.98
CA HIS A 128 -1.32 12.12 3.26
C HIS A 128 -0.07 11.45 3.83
N PRO A 129 0.17 11.51 5.16
CA PRO A 129 1.32 10.85 5.72
C PRO A 129 1.17 9.35 5.50
N LEU A 130 2.29 8.70 5.21
CA LEU A 130 2.37 7.24 5.12
C LEU A 130 1.89 6.57 6.42
N ARG A 131 2.02 7.30 7.53
CA ARG A 131 1.52 6.99 8.87
C ARG A 131 0.33 7.90 9.18
N ARG A 132 -0.90 7.41 9.06
CA ARG A 132 -2.10 8.16 9.48
C ARG A 132 -2.68 7.59 10.76
N PRO A 133 -3.13 8.44 11.71
CA PRO A 133 -4.10 8.00 12.67
C PRO A 133 -5.43 7.71 11.95
N TRP A 134 -5.78 6.44 11.79
CA TRP A 134 -7.09 6.02 11.31
C TRP A 134 -8.10 6.01 12.47
N ARG A 135 -9.11 6.87 12.31
CA ARG A 135 -10.20 7.15 13.27
C ARG A 135 -9.71 7.55 14.68
N SER A 136 -10.55 8.26 15.40
CA SER A 136 -10.22 9.01 16.62
C SER A 136 -9.86 8.17 17.85
N SER A 137 -9.53 6.88 17.73
CA SER A 137 -9.50 5.94 18.86
C SER A 137 -8.13 5.35 19.25
N GLY A 138 -7.02 5.72 18.60
CA GLY A 138 -5.71 5.28 19.11
C GLY A 138 -4.49 5.80 18.35
N PRO A 139 -3.30 5.85 19.00
CA PRO A 139 -2.04 6.15 18.35
C PRO A 139 -1.64 4.99 17.44
N TRP A 140 -1.43 5.27 16.15
CA TRP A 140 -1.02 4.25 15.19
C TRP A 140 0.47 4.01 15.32
N THR A 141 0.84 2.75 15.54
CA THR A 141 2.22 2.30 15.57
C THR A 141 2.63 1.69 14.22
N GLY A 142 2.02 2.10 13.10
CA GLY A 142 2.22 1.47 11.79
C GLY A 142 2.47 2.42 10.61
N PHE A 143 2.82 1.86 9.46
CA PHE A 143 2.82 2.54 8.16
C PHE A 143 2.14 1.68 7.08
N ARG A 144 1.51 2.31 6.09
CA ARG A 144 0.82 1.58 5.02
C ARG A 144 1.78 1.17 3.92
N ILE A 145 1.74 -0.11 3.55
CA ILE A 145 2.36 -0.66 2.34
C ILE A 145 1.27 -0.96 1.31
N GLN A 146 1.55 -0.77 0.03
CA GLN A 146 0.58 -0.97 -1.04
C GLN A 146 1.22 -1.55 -2.30
N HIS A 147 0.43 -2.22 -3.12
CA HIS A 147 0.83 -2.76 -4.41
C HIS A 147 -0.28 -2.51 -5.43
N ARG A 148 0.09 -2.06 -6.63
CA ARG A 148 -0.89 -1.86 -7.71
C ARG A 148 -1.15 -3.19 -8.40
N LEU A 149 -2.41 -3.58 -8.50
CA LEU A 149 -2.81 -4.89 -9.03
C LEU A 149 -2.99 -4.90 -10.54
N PHE A 150 -3.33 -3.76 -11.15
CA PHE A 150 -3.57 -3.67 -12.59
C PHE A 150 -2.72 -2.57 -13.22
N ARG A 151 -2.19 -2.83 -14.41
CA ARG A 151 -1.38 -1.89 -15.18
C ARG A 151 -1.94 -1.78 -16.59
N ASN A 152 -2.14 -0.55 -17.07
CA ASN A 152 -2.60 -0.30 -18.43
C ASN A 152 -1.52 -0.70 -19.45
N THR A 153 -1.90 -1.46 -20.48
CA THR A 153 -1.00 -1.98 -21.52
C THR A 153 -0.59 -0.92 -22.54
N GLY A 154 -1.46 0.05 -22.83
CA GLY A 154 -1.19 1.12 -23.81
C GLY A 154 -0.22 2.19 -23.31
N ALA A 155 0.00 2.28 -22.01
CA ALA A 155 0.83 3.32 -21.40
C ALA A 155 2.35 3.00 -21.42
N TRP A 156 2.77 1.82 -21.86
CA TRP A 156 4.18 1.39 -21.78
C TRP A 156 4.66 0.68 -23.05
N TYR A 157 5.60 1.31 -23.75
CA TYR A 157 6.42 0.71 -24.78
C TYR A 157 7.72 0.19 -24.14
N GLY A 158 7.93 -1.13 -24.10
CA GLY A 158 9.30 -1.64 -24.21
C GLY A 158 9.81 -2.65 -23.17
N ASP A 159 9.04 -3.02 -22.15
CA ASP A 159 9.47 -4.10 -21.24
C ASP A 159 8.63 -5.35 -21.53
N TRP A 160 9.19 -6.25 -22.34
CA TRP A 160 8.59 -7.54 -22.68
C TRP A 160 8.57 -8.40 -21.42
N GLN A 161 7.50 -8.29 -20.66
CA GLN A 161 7.30 -9.11 -19.49
C GLN A 161 7.18 -10.57 -19.97
N GLU A 162 7.98 -11.46 -19.37
CA GLU A 162 7.82 -12.90 -19.56
C GLU A 162 6.34 -13.27 -19.35
N ASP A 163 5.80 -14.10 -20.23
CA ASP A 163 4.42 -14.56 -20.16
C ASP A 163 4.17 -15.15 -18.77
N PRO A 164 3.35 -14.49 -17.92
CA PRO A 164 3.18 -14.96 -16.56
C PRO A 164 2.55 -16.34 -16.58
N ASP A 165 2.90 -17.15 -15.58
CA ASP A 165 2.26 -18.45 -15.36
C ASP A 165 0.73 -18.28 -15.45
N PRO A 166 0.02 -19.17 -16.18
CA PRO A 166 -1.41 -19.08 -16.41
C PRO A 166 -2.25 -18.71 -15.18
N GLN A 167 -1.87 -19.14 -13.98
CA GLN A 167 -2.60 -18.84 -12.74
C GLN A 167 -2.55 -17.34 -12.32
N PHE A 168 -1.61 -16.56 -12.87
CA PHE A 168 -1.43 -15.14 -12.59
C PHE A 168 -1.89 -14.24 -13.75
N ARG A 169 -2.48 -14.81 -14.80
CA ARG A 169 -3.04 -14.06 -15.92
C ARG A 169 -4.34 -13.39 -15.54
N ILE A 170 -4.67 -12.28 -16.21
CA ILE A 170 -5.86 -11.49 -15.91
C ILE A 170 -7.17 -12.28 -16.17
N GLU A 171 -7.16 -13.22 -17.11
CA GLU A 171 -8.29 -14.11 -17.43
C GLU A 171 -8.61 -15.09 -16.29
N ASN A 172 -7.58 -15.49 -15.54
CA ASN A 172 -7.69 -16.43 -14.43
C ASN A 172 -7.60 -15.73 -13.07
N TRP A 173 -7.63 -14.39 -13.06
CA TRP A 173 -7.44 -13.61 -11.86
C TRP A 173 -8.63 -13.79 -10.92
N PRO A 174 -8.41 -14.23 -9.66
CA PRO A 174 -9.52 -14.51 -8.76
C PRO A 174 -10.23 -13.21 -8.35
N VAL A 175 -11.55 -13.33 -8.14
CA VAL A 175 -12.43 -12.27 -7.64
C VAL A 175 -13.28 -12.82 -6.51
N ASN A 176 -13.56 -12.00 -5.51
CA ASN A 176 -14.33 -12.38 -4.32
C ASN A 176 -15.83 -12.16 -4.55
N TRP A 177 -16.19 -11.21 -5.41
CA TRP A 177 -17.59 -10.82 -5.64
C TRP A 177 -17.96 -10.84 -7.14
N PRO A 178 -19.21 -11.18 -7.50
CA PRO A 178 -19.66 -11.17 -8.90
C PRO A 178 -19.52 -9.82 -9.61
N ALA A 179 -19.66 -8.71 -8.87
CA ALA A 179 -19.51 -7.36 -9.42
C ALA A 179 -18.05 -7.09 -9.87
N GLU A 180 -17.06 -7.59 -9.13
CA GLU A 180 -15.65 -7.49 -9.51
C GLU A 180 -15.36 -8.25 -10.80
N GLY A 181 -15.95 -9.44 -10.98
CA GLY A 181 -15.83 -10.20 -12.23
C GLY A 181 -16.36 -9.44 -13.45
N THR A 182 -17.41 -8.64 -13.27
CA THR A 182 -17.93 -7.77 -14.32
C THR A 182 -16.94 -6.66 -14.67
N GLU A 183 -16.32 -6.01 -13.68
CA GLU A 183 -15.31 -4.97 -13.94
C GLU A 183 -14.00 -5.53 -14.50
N LEU A 184 -13.54 -6.70 -14.01
CA LEU A 184 -12.37 -7.41 -14.54
C LEU A 184 -12.51 -7.67 -16.04
N THR A 185 -13.70 -8.10 -16.47
CA THR A 185 -14.02 -8.32 -17.89
C THR A 185 -13.89 -7.03 -18.71
N LYS A 186 -14.26 -5.86 -18.15
CA LYS A 186 -14.14 -4.57 -18.86
C LYS A 186 -12.69 -4.16 -19.07
N ILE A 187 -11.79 -4.49 -18.15
CA ILE A 187 -10.39 -4.09 -18.21
C ILE A 187 -9.49 -5.12 -18.91
N LEU A 188 -10.00 -6.31 -19.20
CA LEU A 188 -9.27 -7.44 -19.79
C LEU A 188 -8.44 -7.08 -21.03
N GLY A 189 -8.99 -6.24 -21.92
CA GLY A 189 -8.33 -5.85 -23.17
C GLY A 189 -7.37 -4.65 -23.07
N SER A 190 -7.36 -3.95 -21.93
CA SER A 190 -6.60 -2.70 -21.75
C SER A 190 -5.60 -2.76 -20.60
N HIS A 191 -5.66 -3.79 -19.76
CA HIS A 191 -4.83 -3.93 -18.57
C HIS A 191 -4.25 -5.33 -18.48
N VAL A 192 -3.07 -5.41 -17.87
CA VAL A 192 -2.49 -6.66 -17.37
C VAL A 192 -2.51 -6.63 -15.84
N VAL A 193 -2.55 -7.81 -15.24
CA VAL A 193 -2.39 -7.95 -13.81
C VAL A 193 -0.91 -7.88 -13.45
N VAL A 194 -0.62 -7.23 -12.32
CA VAL A 194 0.67 -7.24 -11.65
C VAL A 194 0.48 -7.97 -10.33
N PRO A 195 0.72 -9.29 -10.27
CA PRO A 195 0.55 -10.05 -9.04
C PRO A 195 1.40 -9.47 -7.92
N LEU A 196 0.94 -9.60 -6.67
CA LEU A 196 1.76 -9.24 -5.51
C LEU A 196 2.96 -10.19 -5.47
N PRO A 197 4.20 -9.68 -5.52
CA PRO A 197 5.41 -10.50 -5.48
C PRO A 197 5.65 -11.03 -4.06
N ALA A 198 4.86 -12.03 -3.66
CA ALA A 198 4.85 -12.59 -2.31
C ALA A 198 5.26 -14.06 -2.31
N GLU A 199 6.16 -14.41 -1.41
CA GLU A 199 6.67 -15.76 -1.19
C GLU A 199 6.36 -16.25 0.22
N ASP A 200 6.02 -17.53 0.35
CA ASP A 200 5.80 -18.19 1.64
C ASP A 200 7.12 -18.49 2.37
N VAL A 201 7.04 -19.18 3.50
CA VAL A 201 8.22 -19.54 4.32
C VAL A 201 9.21 -20.42 3.55
N ASP A 202 8.71 -21.29 2.67
CA ASP A 202 9.50 -22.23 1.87
C ASP A 202 10.05 -21.56 0.60
N GLY A 203 9.48 -20.42 0.21
CA GLY A 203 9.89 -19.63 -0.95
C GLY A 203 9.09 -19.89 -2.20
N ASN A 204 7.95 -20.54 -2.05
CA ASN A 204 7.00 -20.67 -3.15
C ASN A 204 6.22 -19.37 -3.26
N ARG A 205 5.89 -18.98 -4.50
CA ARG A 205 4.99 -17.85 -4.72
C ARG A 205 3.63 -18.16 -4.13
N ILE A 206 3.09 -17.20 -3.38
CA ILE A 206 1.75 -17.32 -2.81
C ILE A 206 0.74 -17.03 -3.93
N HIS A 207 -0.14 -17.99 -4.20
CA HIS A 207 -1.22 -17.79 -5.16
C HIS A 207 -2.20 -16.70 -4.65
N PRO A 208 -2.80 -15.86 -5.52
CA PRO A 208 -3.59 -14.72 -5.07
C PRO A 208 -4.79 -15.08 -4.18
N LEU A 209 -5.40 -16.24 -4.39
CA LEU A 209 -6.48 -16.75 -3.51
C LEU A 209 -6.04 -16.96 -2.04
N HIS A 210 -4.74 -17.11 -1.80
CA HIS A 210 -4.18 -17.38 -0.47
C HIS A 210 -3.47 -16.18 0.15
N TYR A 211 -3.50 -14.99 -0.47
CA TYR A 211 -2.82 -13.81 0.12
C TYR A 211 -3.31 -13.54 1.54
N GLU A 212 -4.62 -13.47 1.75
CA GLU A 212 -5.20 -13.23 3.08
C GLU A 212 -4.77 -14.29 4.11
N GLU A 213 -4.93 -15.57 3.76
CA GLU A 213 -4.58 -16.69 4.63
C GLU A 213 -3.09 -16.73 5.00
N LYS A 214 -2.20 -16.36 4.06
CA LYS A 214 -0.74 -16.50 4.23
C LYS A 214 -0.05 -15.22 4.72
N LEU A 215 -0.66 -14.04 4.53
CA LEU A 215 -0.04 -12.75 4.85
C LEU A 215 -0.70 -12.03 6.02
N SER A 216 -2.01 -12.19 6.25
CA SER A 216 -2.71 -11.48 7.33
C SER A 216 -2.25 -11.97 8.70
N GLY A 217 -1.55 -11.12 9.45
CA GLY A 217 -0.93 -11.52 10.73
C GLY A 217 0.40 -12.25 10.61
N ALA A 218 1.06 -12.22 9.44
CA ALA A 218 2.39 -12.77 9.25
C ALA A 218 3.49 -11.79 9.69
N VAL A 219 4.64 -12.31 10.14
CA VAL A 219 5.89 -11.54 10.20
C VAL A 219 6.63 -11.74 8.89
N ILE A 220 6.90 -10.65 8.18
CA ILE A 220 7.44 -10.67 6.83
C ILE A 220 8.71 -9.83 6.73
N ARG A 221 9.56 -10.18 5.76
CA ARG A 221 10.51 -9.26 5.13
C ARG A 221 9.80 -8.60 3.96
N VAL A 222 9.65 -7.28 3.99
CA VAL A 222 9.08 -6.50 2.89
C VAL A 222 10.18 -5.65 2.26
N GLY A 223 10.31 -5.75 0.93
CA GLY A 223 11.01 -4.77 0.10
C GLY A 223 9.99 -3.79 -0.48
N PHE A 224 10.24 -2.48 -0.40
CA PHE A 224 9.36 -1.46 -0.95
C PHE A 224 10.14 -0.24 -1.44
N VAL A 225 9.55 0.48 -2.40
CA VAL A 225 10.05 1.76 -2.90
C VAL A 225 9.25 2.89 -2.26
N LEU A 226 9.95 3.85 -1.66
CA LEU A 226 9.32 5.04 -1.12
C LEU A 226 9.13 6.08 -2.23
N ASN A 227 7.88 6.39 -2.53
CA ASN A 227 7.46 7.35 -3.54
C ASN A 227 6.89 8.61 -2.88
N HIS A 228 7.09 9.74 -3.55
CA HIS A 228 6.44 11.00 -3.25
C HIS A 228 5.72 11.49 -4.50
N TYR A 229 4.44 11.81 -4.35
CA TYR A 229 3.62 12.42 -5.38
C TYR A 229 3.17 13.80 -4.93
N PHE A 230 3.36 14.79 -5.79
CA PHE A 230 2.83 16.15 -5.65
C PHE A 230 1.89 16.45 -6.82
N PRO A 231 0.66 15.90 -6.80
CA PRO A 231 -0.35 16.16 -7.83
C PRO A 231 -0.78 17.63 -7.84
N LEU A 232 -1.40 18.07 -8.94
CA LEU A 232 -1.84 19.46 -9.17
C LEU A 232 -2.77 20.04 -8.09
N ASN A 233 -3.38 19.20 -7.24
CA ASN A 233 -4.20 19.64 -6.12
C ASN A 233 -3.39 20.16 -4.90
N GLY A 234 -2.05 20.21 -5.01
CA GLY A 234 -1.15 20.80 -4.01
C GLY A 234 -1.01 19.97 -2.73
N LYS A 235 -1.28 18.66 -2.77
CA LYS A 235 -1.19 17.77 -1.60
C LYS A 235 -0.08 16.76 -1.75
N HIS A 236 0.88 16.79 -0.84
CA HIS A 236 1.92 15.76 -0.73
C HIS A 236 1.31 14.40 -0.39
N ARG A 237 1.68 13.38 -1.18
CA ARG A 237 1.30 11.98 -0.94
C ARG A 237 2.55 11.12 -0.95
N PHE A 238 2.82 10.48 0.17
CA PHE A 238 3.89 9.49 0.28
C PHE A 238 3.29 8.08 0.19
N THR A 239 3.97 7.18 -0.52
CA THR A 239 3.56 5.78 -0.61
C THR A 239 4.75 4.83 -0.50
N ALA A 240 4.56 3.70 0.17
CA ALA A 240 5.50 2.60 0.21
C ALA A 240 4.95 1.51 -0.73
N ASP A 241 5.43 1.53 -1.96
CA ASP A 241 4.98 0.62 -3.00
C ASP A 241 5.81 -0.67 -2.90
N ILE A 242 5.14 -1.80 -2.73
CA ILE A 242 5.76 -3.10 -2.49
C ILE A 242 6.51 -3.54 -3.74
N ASP A 243 7.76 -3.94 -3.52
CA ASP A 243 8.63 -4.56 -4.52
C ASP A 243 8.68 -6.08 -4.34
N ASN A 244 8.77 -6.56 -3.09
CA ASN A 244 8.72 -7.98 -2.77
C ASN A 244 8.29 -8.23 -1.32
N ILE A 245 7.70 -9.40 -1.06
CA ILE A 245 7.34 -9.89 0.28
C ILE A 245 7.87 -11.31 0.43
N ARG A 246 8.50 -11.59 1.58
CA ARG A 246 8.85 -12.94 2.01
C ARG A 246 8.32 -13.19 3.42
N VAL A 247 7.54 -14.25 3.60
CA VAL A 247 7.06 -14.66 4.93
C VAL A 247 8.23 -15.26 5.72
N LEU A 248 8.46 -14.74 6.93
CA LEU A 248 9.47 -15.25 7.87
C LEU A 248 8.82 -16.09 8.97
N VAL A 249 7.66 -15.64 9.46
CA VAL A 249 6.81 -16.38 10.38
C VAL A 249 5.39 -16.35 9.82
N PRO A 250 4.76 -17.52 9.59
CA PRO A 250 3.41 -17.57 9.07
C PRO A 250 2.41 -16.97 10.07
N PRO A 251 1.21 -16.57 9.62
CA PRO A 251 0.15 -16.14 10.51
C PRO A 251 -0.11 -17.17 11.61
N THR A 252 -0.30 -16.70 12.84
CA THR A 252 -0.79 -17.58 13.90
C THR A 252 -2.24 -17.93 13.58
N PRO A 253 -2.59 -19.23 13.45
CA PRO A 253 -3.97 -19.61 13.20
C PRO A 253 -4.84 -19.06 14.32
N GLU A 254 -5.94 -18.42 13.94
CA GLU A 254 -6.88 -17.95 14.95
C GLU A 254 -7.38 -19.13 15.74
N PRO A 255 -7.41 -19.05 17.08
CA PRO A 255 -8.03 -20.10 17.86
C PRO A 255 -9.46 -20.26 17.31
N PRO A 256 -9.93 -21.50 17.09
CA PRO A 256 -11.27 -21.71 16.59
C PRO A 256 -12.21 -20.91 17.47
N VAL A 257 -13.02 -20.04 16.85
CA VAL A 257 -14.02 -19.26 17.58
C VAL A 257 -14.88 -20.28 18.29
N VAL A 258 -14.65 -20.43 19.60
CA VAL A 258 -15.50 -21.26 20.43
C VAL A 258 -16.81 -20.50 20.48
N LEU A 259 -17.71 -20.85 19.55
CA LEU A 259 -19.09 -20.44 19.62
C LEU A 259 -19.56 -20.97 20.96
N LEU A 260 -19.62 -20.08 21.96
CA LEU A 260 -20.22 -20.41 23.23
C LEU A 260 -21.59 -21.00 22.88
N PRO A 261 -21.92 -22.19 23.39
CA PRO A 261 -23.24 -22.76 23.13
C PRO A 261 -24.26 -21.67 23.42
N PRO A 262 -25.30 -21.52 22.57
CA PRO A 262 -26.30 -20.47 22.74
C PRO A 262 -26.67 -20.41 24.20
N LEU A 263 -26.43 -19.25 24.85
CA LEU A 263 -26.73 -19.08 26.27
C LEU A 263 -28.13 -19.64 26.47
N ALA A 264 -28.24 -20.68 27.31
CA ALA A 264 -29.52 -21.30 27.60
C ALA A 264 -30.49 -20.16 27.90
N PRO A 265 -31.66 -20.10 27.23
CA PRO A 265 -32.56 -18.97 27.32
C PRO A 265 -32.72 -18.64 28.80
N LEU A 266 -32.24 -17.45 29.20
CA LEU A 266 -32.36 -16.98 30.57
C LEU A 266 -33.82 -17.19 30.93
N SER A 267 -34.05 -18.06 31.92
CA SER A 267 -35.40 -18.32 32.38
C SER A 267 -36.04 -16.95 32.59
N PRO A 268 -37.20 -16.68 31.97
CA PRO A 268 -37.81 -15.36 32.05
C PRO A 268 -37.81 -14.95 33.52
N PRO A 269 -37.34 -13.72 33.86
CA PRO A 269 -37.27 -13.30 35.25
C PRO A 269 -38.63 -13.58 35.87
N ALA A 270 -38.63 -14.37 36.96
CA ALA A 270 -39.84 -14.82 37.62
C ALA A 270 -40.77 -13.62 37.71
N SER A 271 -41.91 -13.70 37.03
CA SER A 271 -42.85 -12.59 36.96
C SER A 271 -43.07 -12.11 38.38
N PRO A 272 -42.85 -10.82 38.69
CA PRO A 272 -43.03 -10.33 40.04
C PRO A 272 -44.45 -10.71 40.43
N GLN A 273 -44.58 -11.64 41.38
CA GLN A 273 -45.87 -11.99 41.91
C GLN A 273 -46.43 -10.69 42.45
N ARG A 274 -47.50 -10.23 41.81
CA ARG A 274 -48.20 -9.01 42.16
C ARG A 274 -48.83 -9.28 43.52
N GLU A 275 -48.04 -9.08 44.56
CA GLU A 275 -48.48 -9.21 45.94
C GLU A 275 -49.63 -8.22 46.10
N ARG A 276 -50.83 -8.78 46.22
CA ARG A 276 -52.08 -8.05 46.22
C ARG A 276 -52.19 -7.39 47.58
N ILE A 277 -51.48 -6.27 47.76
CA ILE A 277 -51.62 -5.44 48.95
C ILE A 277 -53.06 -4.92 48.93
N ALA A 278 -53.90 -5.51 49.78
CA ALA A 278 -55.23 -5.04 50.06
C ALA A 278 -55.12 -3.62 50.65
N ARG A 279 -55.43 -2.61 49.83
CA ARG A 279 -55.57 -1.24 50.30
C ARG A 279 -56.86 -1.17 51.09
N ASN A 280 -56.73 -0.97 52.39
CA ASN A 280 -57.80 -0.48 53.24
C ASN A 280 -58.17 0.92 52.77
N ASP A 281 -59.43 1.06 52.34
CA ASP A 281 -60.08 2.34 52.09
C ASP A 281 -60.27 3.07 53.42
N SER A 282 -59.57 4.19 53.62
CA SER A 282 -60.13 5.31 54.38
C SER A 282 -59.38 6.62 54.10
N ASN A 283 -60.19 7.66 53.92
CA ASN A 283 -59.91 9.07 54.22
C ASN A 283 -59.39 9.99 53.10
N ALA A 284 -60.36 10.59 52.41
CA ALA A 284 -60.62 12.03 52.32
C ALA A 284 -59.43 13.01 52.29
N GLY A 285 -59.37 13.83 51.24
CA GLY A 285 -58.60 15.08 51.27
C GLY A 285 -58.36 15.72 49.90
N ASN A 286 -59.32 16.54 49.47
CA ASN A 286 -59.23 17.59 48.46
C ASN A 286 -57.81 18.09 48.13
N VAL A 287 -57.39 17.99 46.86
CA VAL A 287 -56.71 19.11 46.18
C VAL A 287 -57.10 19.13 44.70
N LYS A 288 -57.78 20.23 44.34
CA LYS A 288 -58.21 20.61 43.00
C LYS A 288 -57.05 21.37 42.33
N VAL A 289 -56.38 20.78 41.33
CA VAL A 289 -55.52 21.54 40.41
C VAL A 289 -55.99 21.32 38.97
N LYS A 290 -56.43 22.44 38.41
CA LYS A 290 -56.92 22.68 37.07
C LYS A 290 -55.73 23.04 36.17
N ARG A 291 -55.50 22.29 35.09
CA ARG A 291 -54.84 22.73 33.84
C ARG A 291 -55.41 21.85 32.71
N GLU A 292 -56.35 22.31 31.89
CA GLU A 292 -56.09 23.07 30.63
C GLU A 292 -54.84 22.48 29.94
N GLY A 293 -54.92 21.62 28.93
CA GLY A 293 -55.86 21.58 27.81
C GLY A 293 -55.12 22.12 26.60
N ASP A 294 -54.35 21.26 25.91
CA ASP A 294 -53.91 21.58 24.55
C ASP A 294 -53.78 20.29 23.74
N VAL A 295 -54.78 20.07 22.87
CA VAL A 295 -54.87 18.97 21.91
C VAL A 295 -54.36 19.51 20.60
N THR A 296 -53.15 19.11 20.20
CA THR A 296 -52.66 19.36 18.85
C THR A 296 -53.16 18.26 17.91
N PRO A 297 -53.77 18.60 16.75
CA PRO A 297 -54.23 17.61 15.80
C PRO A 297 -53.06 17.01 15.02
N ALA A 298 -53.14 15.69 14.81
CA ALA A 298 -52.22 14.93 13.97
C ALA A 298 -52.22 15.49 12.53
N LYS A 299 -51.07 16.04 12.11
CA LYS A 299 -50.82 16.37 10.71
C LYS A 299 -50.51 15.10 9.94
N GLU A 300 -51.43 14.74 9.07
CA GLU A 300 -51.32 13.79 7.98
C GLU A 300 -50.06 14.12 7.13
N ARG A 301 -49.08 13.21 7.15
CA ARG A 301 -47.87 13.33 6.34
C ARG A 301 -48.20 12.93 4.90
N VAL A 302 -48.43 13.93 4.06
CA VAL A 302 -48.38 13.80 2.60
C VAL A 302 -46.95 13.42 2.22
N ILE A 303 -46.78 12.18 1.74
CA ILE A 303 -45.53 11.70 1.14
C ILE A 303 -45.40 12.37 -0.22
N THR A 304 -44.61 13.43 -0.32
CA THR A 304 -44.18 13.96 -1.62
C THR A 304 -43.08 13.08 -2.20
N PRO A 305 -43.14 12.75 -3.51
CA PRO A 305 -42.08 12.00 -4.17
C PRO A 305 -40.77 12.81 -4.17
N PRO A 306 -39.61 12.14 -4.07
CA PRO A 306 -38.32 12.82 -4.02
C PRO A 306 -38.09 13.61 -5.31
N THR A 307 -37.88 14.91 -5.14
CA THR A 307 -37.42 15.80 -6.20
C THR A 307 -36.10 15.27 -6.77
N PRO A 308 -35.93 15.16 -8.10
CA PRO A 308 -34.66 14.74 -8.69
C PRO A 308 -33.58 15.73 -8.27
N LYS A 309 -32.65 15.28 -7.42
CA LYS A 309 -31.48 16.06 -7.04
C LYS A 309 -30.73 16.39 -8.32
N ARG A 310 -30.53 17.69 -8.57
CA ARG A 310 -29.67 18.21 -9.64
C ARG A 310 -28.39 17.37 -9.67
N LYS A 311 -28.12 16.73 -10.81
CA LYS A 311 -26.81 16.19 -11.14
C LYS A 311 -25.81 17.30 -10.85
N ARG A 312 -25.03 17.15 -9.78
CA ARG A 312 -23.80 17.91 -9.62
C ARG A 312 -22.97 17.46 -10.81
N VAL A 313 -22.74 18.36 -11.76
CA VAL A 313 -21.73 18.16 -12.79
C VAL A 313 -20.43 18.00 -11.99
N VAL A 314 -20.05 16.74 -11.77
CA VAL A 314 -18.69 16.42 -11.37
C VAL A 314 -17.90 16.78 -12.61
N GLU A 315 -17.27 17.95 -12.59
CA GLU A 315 -16.15 18.21 -13.49
C GLU A 315 -15.21 17.02 -13.33
N GLN A 316 -15.18 16.18 -14.37
CA GLN A 316 -14.21 15.11 -14.50
C GLN A 316 -12.85 15.78 -14.36
N GLY A 317 -12.18 15.53 -13.24
CA GLY A 317 -10.79 15.87 -13.07
C GLY A 317 -10.04 15.24 -14.25
N LEU A 318 -9.34 16.09 -15.00
CA LEU A 318 -8.54 15.72 -16.15
C LEU A 318 -7.67 14.53 -15.79
N ASP A 319 -7.81 13.48 -16.59
CA ASP A 319 -6.96 12.30 -16.60
C ASP A 319 -5.56 12.77 -17.02
N GLU A 320 -4.56 12.63 -16.14
CA GLU A 320 -3.15 12.96 -16.43
C GLU A 320 -2.47 11.85 -17.28
N SER A 321 -3.21 11.17 -18.16
CA SER A 321 -2.67 10.17 -19.06
C SER A 321 -2.26 10.70 -20.44
N ASP A 322 -2.57 11.95 -20.80
CA ASP A 322 -2.23 12.50 -22.12
C ASP A 322 -1.51 13.85 -22.02
N VAL A 323 -0.19 13.82 -21.75
CA VAL A 323 0.71 14.86 -22.23
C VAL A 323 1.46 14.28 -23.42
N GLU A 324 0.84 14.38 -24.60
CA GLU A 324 1.49 14.11 -25.87
C GLU A 324 2.56 15.21 -26.09
N VAL A 325 3.81 14.91 -25.72
CA VAL A 325 4.96 15.75 -26.07
C VAL A 325 5.15 15.61 -27.58
N LYS A 326 4.60 16.56 -28.34
CA LYS A 326 4.97 16.75 -29.74
C LYS A 326 6.46 17.07 -29.79
N HIS A 327 7.26 16.09 -30.23
CA HIS A 327 8.61 16.35 -30.70
C HIS A 327 8.49 17.16 -31.99
N GLU A 328 8.63 18.49 -31.89
CA GLU A 328 9.04 19.29 -33.05
C GLU A 328 10.49 18.93 -33.37
N GLU A 329 10.69 18.28 -34.53
CA GLU A 329 11.99 18.19 -35.17
C GLU A 329 12.43 19.59 -35.60
N GLY A 330 13.15 20.27 -34.71
CA GLY A 330 13.84 21.52 -35.02
C GLY A 330 15.09 21.23 -35.85
N GLU A 331 15.04 21.58 -37.14
CA GLU A 331 16.20 21.68 -38.03
C GLU A 331 17.33 22.48 -37.38
N LEU A 332 18.52 21.88 -37.29
CA LEU A 332 19.75 22.56 -36.92
C LEU A 332 20.19 23.52 -38.04
N PRO A 333 20.45 24.81 -37.75
CA PRO A 333 21.00 25.70 -38.75
C PRO A 333 22.47 25.39 -39.01
N LEU A 334 22.75 25.10 -40.28
CA LEU A 334 24.09 25.03 -40.86
C LEU A 334 24.84 26.37 -40.70
N ALA A 335 26.16 26.23 -40.56
CA ALA A 335 27.24 27.19 -40.83
C ALA A 335 27.75 28.05 -39.66
N LYS A 336 28.98 27.73 -39.24
CA LYS A 336 30.14 28.60 -39.48
C LYS A 336 31.43 27.78 -39.59
N LYS A 337 31.96 27.72 -40.81
CA LYS A 337 33.33 27.30 -41.11
C LYS A 337 34.28 28.37 -40.59
N GLN A 338 35.26 28.01 -39.77
CA GLN A 338 36.55 28.70 -39.74
C GLN A 338 37.69 27.69 -39.70
N LYS A 339 38.54 27.82 -40.72
CA LYS A 339 39.86 27.19 -40.88
C LYS A 339 40.70 27.37 -39.62
N LEU A 340 41.42 26.33 -39.23
CA LEU A 340 42.83 26.41 -38.85
C LEU A 340 43.51 25.05 -39.09
N SER A 341 44.79 25.14 -39.39
CA SER A 341 45.60 24.25 -40.20
C SER A 341 46.23 23.07 -39.44
N ALA A 342 46.48 22.02 -40.23
CA ALA A 342 47.41 20.91 -40.05
C ALA A 342 48.54 21.04 -39.01
N THR A 343 48.78 19.96 -38.26
CA THR A 343 50.11 19.35 -38.16
C THR A 343 49.96 17.85 -37.93
N ALA A 344 50.67 17.07 -38.74
CA ALA A 344 50.70 15.62 -38.75
C ALA A 344 51.54 15.06 -37.58
N GLY A 345 51.10 13.93 -37.02
CA GLY A 345 51.82 13.18 -36.00
C GLY A 345 51.32 11.73 -35.96
N ARG A 346 51.88 10.91 -36.84
CA ARG A 346 51.68 9.46 -36.96
C ARG A 346 52.32 8.77 -35.75
N ALA A 347 51.53 8.00 -34.98
CA ALA A 347 52.05 7.06 -33.99
C ALA A 347 51.29 5.73 -34.09
N GLU A 348 52.09 4.68 -34.27
CA GLU A 348 51.71 3.29 -34.49
C GLU A 348 51.10 2.66 -33.23
N LYS A 349 50.08 1.82 -33.43
CA LYS A 349 49.58 0.89 -32.40
C LYS A 349 50.36 -0.42 -32.47
N PRO A 350 50.96 -0.93 -31.39
CA PRO A 350 51.34 -2.33 -31.32
C PRO A 350 50.18 -3.17 -30.77
N ALA A 351 50.02 -4.34 -31.40
CA ALA A 351 49.11 -5.40 -31.02
C ALA A 351 49.55 -6.05 -29.70
N LEU A 352 48.60 -6.23 -28.77
CA LEU A 352 48.79 -7.04 -27.57
C LEU A 352 48.38 -8.49 -27.87
N VAL A 353 49.39 -9.34 -27.90
CA VAL A 353 49.32 -10.81 -27.93
C VAL A 353 49.21 -11.28 -26.48
N ASN A 354 48.09 -11.89 -26.10
CA ASN A 354 47.99 -12.62 -24.83
C ASN A 354 48.40 -14.08 -25.06
N LYS A 355 49.61 -14.43 -24.60
CA LYS A 355 50.07 -15.81 -24.45
C LYS A 355 49.54 -16.40 -23.16
N ALA A 356 48.95 -17.60 -23.28
CA ALA A 356 48.69 -18.52 -22.19
C ALA A 356 50.00 -18.96 -21.53
N THR A 357 49.99 -19.15 -20.21
CA THR A 357 50.99 -19.97 -19.53
C THR A 357 50.34 -20.71 -18.37
N HIS A 358 50.28 -22.03 -18.54
CA HIS A 358 50.09 -23.01 -17.48
C HIS A 358 51.20 -22.89 -16.45
N VAL A 359 50.84 -22.88 -15.16
CA VAL A 359 51.76 -23.29 -14.09
C VAL A 359 51.06 -24.38 -13.28
N VAL A 360 51.58 -25.58 -13.45
CA VAL A 360 51.36 -26.74 -12.59
C VAL A 360 52.16 -26.50 -11.31
N LYS A 361 51.51 -26.57 -10.15
CA LYS A 361 52.19 -26.79 -8.87
C LYS A 361 51.74 -28.15 -8.32
N LYS A 362 52.74 -28.99 -8.13
CA LYS A 362 52.72 -30.33 -7.55
C LYS A 362 53.62 -30.23 -6.32
N GLU A 363 53.09 -30.38 -5.12
CA GLU A 363 53.85 -30.57 -3.87
C GLU A 363 53.04 -31.54 -2.98
N GLU A 364 53.37 -32.83 -3.13
CA GLU A 364 53.69 -33.81 -2.08
C GLU A 364 54.93 -33.27 -1.31
N GLU A 365 55.20 -33.40 -0.01
CA GLU A 365 55.00 -34.40 1.05
C GLU A 365 55.02 -33.69 2.42
N ASP A 366 54.20 -34.14 3.38
CA ASP A 366 54.61 -34.76 4.67
C ASP A 366 53.37 -35.25 5.45
#